data_AF-A0A397D7T8-F1
#
_entry.id   AF-A0A397D7T8-F1
#
_cell.length_a   1.000
_cell.length_b   1.000
_cell.length_c   1.000
_cell.angle_alpha   90.00
_cell.angle_beta   90.00
_cell.angle_gamma   90.00
#
_symmetry.space_group_name_H-M   'P 1'
#
loop_
_entity.id
_entity.type
_entity.pdbx_description
1 polymer ?
#
loop_
_entity_poly.entity_id
_entity_poly.type
_entity_poly.pdbx_seq_one_letter_code
_entity_poly.pdbx_strand_id
1 'polypeptide(L)'
;VQVDSDAVFASVLDGHGGWEVAEYVNKHLVNNTAALLRDAAFNNPAASNDPTHVTCATPGDVRAVLASNDAWRGLVATPLSTDHNAKHVSEQNRLTEKHPNETDVVVCRSPESCRVKGILQPTR
;
A
#
# COMPACT_ATOMS: atom_id res chain seq x y z
N VAL A 1 0.11 12.30 9.11
CA VAL A 1 -0.31 13.21 8.01
C VAL A 1 0.65 14.38 8.02
N GLN A 2 1.17 14.76 6.85
CA GLN A 2 2.05 15.89 6.64
C GLN A 2 1.47 16.71 5.49
N VAL A 3 1.37 18.03 5.68
CA VAL A 3 0.78 18.96 4.71
C VAL A 3 1.91 19.85 4.20
N ASP A 4 2.08 19.90 2.89
CA ASP A 4 2.98 20.83 2.19
C ASP A 4 2.15 21.88 1.43
N SER A 5 2.79 22.85 0.77
CA SER A 5 2.08 23.90 0.00
C SER A 5 1.18 23.33 -1.10
N ASP A 6 1.61 22.24 -1.73
CA ASP A 6 1.01 21.73 -2.97
C ASP A 6 0.44 20.31 -2.83
N ALA A 7 0.62 19.65 -1.68
CA ALA A 7 0.19 18.27 -1.47
C ALA A 7 -0.07 17.92 0.00
N VAL A 8 -0.94 16.93 0.22
CA VAL A 8 -1.16 16.31 1.53
C VAL A 8 -0.68 14.86 1.46
N PHE A 9 0.20 14.50 2.40
CA PHE A 9 0.72 13.16 2.55
C PHE A 9 0.13 12.49 3.79
N ALA A 10 -0.44 11.30 3.61
CA ALA A 10 -0.95 10.46 4.70
C ALA A 10 -0.36 9.06 4.59
N SER A 11 0.02 8.47 5.72
CA SER A 11 0.59 7.13 5.80
C SER A 11 0.07 6.41 7.03
N VAL A 12 -0.23 5.13 6.86
CA VAL A 12 -0.51 4.16 7.93
C VAL A 12 0.53 3.06 7.80
N LEU A 13 1.20 2.73 8.90
CA LEU A 13 2.35 1.83 8.90
C LEU A 13 2.11 0.72 9.93
N ASP A 14 1.89 -0.50 9.43
CA ASP A 14 1.64 -1.68 10.26
C ASP A 14 2.91 -2.55 10.32
N GLY A 15 3.68 -2.38 11.39
CA GLY A 15 4.95 -3.06 11.61
C GLY A 15 4.76 -4.48 12.17
N HIS A 16 5.66 -5.39 11.78
CA HIS A 16 5.64 -6.79 12.22
C HIS A 16 7.02 -7.18 12.77
N GLY A 17 7.05 -7.85 13.93
CA GLY A 17 8.31 -8.31 14.55
C GLY A 17 9.12 -7.21 15.23
N GLY A 18 8.56 -6.01 15.38
CA GLY A 18 9.20 -4.83 15.93
C GLY A 18 8.55 -3.54 15.41
N TRP A 19 8.85 -2.42 16.03
CA TRP A 19 8.34 -1.08 15.66
C TRP A 19 9.37 -0.26 14.88
N GLU A 20 10.63 -0.67 14.91
CA GLU A 20 11.81 0.05 14.43
C GLU A 20 11.70 0.38 12.93
N VAL A 21 11.25 -0.58 12.11
CA VAL A 21 11.07 -0.37 10.67
C VAL A 21 9.92 0.59 10.40
N ALA A 22 8.79 0.44 11.10
CA ALA A 22 7.65 1.37 10.94
C ALA A 22 8.06 2.79 11.36
N GLU A 23 8.85 2.93 12.43
CA GLU A 23 9.37 4.23 12.86
C GLU A 23 10.31 4.84 11.81
N TYR A 24 11.23 4.04 11.26
CA TYR A 24 12.12 4.48 10.20
C TYR A 24 11.33 4.97 8.98
N VAL A 25 10.35 4.20 8.52
CA VAL A 25 9.50 4.59 7.38
C VAL A 25 8.72 5.87 7.69
N ASN A 26 8.18 6.01 8.90
CA ASN A 26 7.49 7.24 9.32
C ASN A 26 8.38 8.49 9.25
N LYS A 27 9.67 8.35 9.61
CA LYS A 27 10.64 9.46 9.61
C LYS A 27 11.12 9.85 8.21
N HIS A 28 11.16 8.90 7.27
CA HIS A 28 11.86 9.07 5.99
C HIS A 28 10.95 9.08 4.76
N LEU A 29 9.84 8.32 4.75
CA LEU A 29 9.05 8.07 3.54
C LEU A 29 8.49 9.35 2.93
N VAL A 30 7.79 10.16 3.74
CA VAL A 30 7.11 11.36 3.22
C VAL A 30 8.13 12.36 2.64
N ASN A 31 9.23 12.60 3.35
CA ASN A 31 10.24 13.55 2.90
C ASN A 31 10.93 13.08 1.60
N ASN A 32 11.23 11.78 1.49
CA ASN A 32 11.81 11.21 0.28
C ASN A 32 10.83 11.27 -0.90
N THR A 33 9.56 10.92 -0.67
CA THR A 33 8.52 11.02 -1.71
C THR A 33 8.31 12.46 -2.17
N ALA A 34 8.24 13.42 -1.24
CA ALA A 34 8.11 14.83 -1.57
C ALA A 34 9.31 15.35 -2.37
N ALA A 35 10.53 14.93 -2.04
CA ALA A 35 11.73 15.26 -2.82
C ALA A 35 11.65 14.71 -4.25
N LEU A 36 11.31 13.42 -4.41
CA LEU A 36 11.18 12.80 -5.73
C LEU A 36 10.07 13.42 -6.58
N LEU A 37 8.93 13.76 -5.97
CA LEU A 37 7.81 14.41 -6.66
C LEU A 37 8.18 15.83 -7.10
N ARG A 38 8.88 16.58 -6.25
CA ARG A 38 9.42 17.90 -6.64
C ARG A 38 10.38 17.77 -7.82
N ASP A 39 11.34 16.85 -7.76
CA ASP A 39 12.28 16.62 -8.87
C ASP A 39 11.56 16.22 -10.17
N ALA A 40 10.53 15.37 -10.07
CA ALA A 40 9.71 15.01 -11.23
C ALA A 40 8.94 16.20 -11.80
N ALA A 41 8.34 17.04 -10.94
CA ALA A 41 7.62 18.24 -11.34
C ALA A 41 8.54 19.30 -11.96
N PHE A 42 9.77 19.47 -11.44
CA PHE A 42 10.78 20.34 -12.04
C PHE A 42 11.17 19.90 -13.45
N ASN A 43 11.22 18.58 -13.71
CA ASN A 43 11.56 18.04 -15.02
C ASN A 43 10.35 17.92 -15.97
N ASN A 44 9.11 18.04 -15.47
CA ASN A 44 7.88 18.02 -16.26
C ASN A 44 6.76 18.89 -15.60
N PRO A 45 6.75 20.21 -15.86
CA PRO A 45 5.87 21.15 -15.16
C PRO A 45 4.37 21.02 -15.51
N ALA A 46 4.00 20.17 -16.48
CA ALA A 46 2.59 19.96 -16.86
C ALA A 46 1.85 18.91 -15.98
N ALA A 47 2.57 18.17 -15.12
CA ALA A 47 2.02 17.02 -14.40
C ALA A 47 1.58 17.30 -12.95
N SER A 48 1.75 18.53 -12.43
CA SER A 48 1.90 18.73 -10.98
C SER A 48 0.82 19.55 -10.26
N ASN A 49 -0.22 20.04 -10.95
CA ASN A 49 -1.08 21.10 -10.41
C ASN A 49 -2.58 20.86 -10.58
N ASP A 50 -3.00 19.58 -10.65
CA ASP A 50 -4.41 19.22 -10.49
C ASP A 50 -4.72 18.89 -9.01
N PRO A 51 -5.40 19.79 -8.27
CA PRO A 51 -5.73 19.58 -6.86
C PRO A 51 -6.78 18.48 -6.63
N THR A 52 -7.30 17.84 -7.68
CA THR A 52 -8.36 16.83 -7.59
C THR A 52 -7.86 15.38 -7.64
N HIS A 53 -6.55 15.18 -7.85
CA HIS A 53 -5.97 13.84 -7.94
C HIS A 53 -5.59 13.25 -6.58
N VAL A 54 -6.02 12.02 -6.33
CA VAL A 54 -5.59 11.19 -5.19
C VAL A 54 -4.74 10.04 -5.71
N THR A 55 -3.54 9.86 -5.16
CA THR A 55 -2.65 8.72 -5.46
C THR A 55 -2.47 7.88 -4.20
N CYS A 56 -2.43 6.56 -4.35
CA CYS A 56 -2.25 5.62 -3.27
C CYS A 56 -1.18 4.58 -3.61
N ALA A 57 -0.35 4.21 -2.64
CA ALA A 57 0.59 3.10 -2.73
C ALA A 57 0.60 2.33 -1.39
N THR A 58 0.35 1.02 -1.44
CA THR A 58 0.27 0.17 -0.23
C THR A 58 1.07 -1.12 -0.41
N PRO A 59 2.30 -1.21 0.14
CA PRO A 59 2.92 -2.51 0.38
C PRO A 59 2.20 -3.21 1.55
N GLY A 60 2.05 -4.53 1.47
CA GLY A 60 1.30 -5.31 2.45
C GLY A 60 -0.23 -5.21 2.31
N ASP A 61 -0.92 -5.37 3.43
CA ASP A 61 -2.37 -5.56 3.51
C ASP A 61 -3.11 -4.47 4.31
N VAL A 62 -2.45 -3.34 4.55
CA VAL A 62 -3.12 -2.09 4.90
C VAL A 62 -3.88 -1.57 3.67
N ARG A 63 -5.13 -1.11 3.88
CA ARG A 63 -6.03 -0.70 2.81
C ARG A 63 -6.34 0.80 2.84
N ALA A 64 -6.29 1.42 1.67
CA ALA A 64 -6.84 2.76 1.44
C ALA A 64 -8.24 2.67 0.83
N VAL A 65 -9.16 3.48 1.36
CA VAL A 65 -10.56 3.54 0.91
C VAL A 65 -10.94 5.00 0.75
N LEU A 66 -11.43 5.37 -0.43
CA LEU A 66 -12.01 6.68 -0.72
C LEU A 66 -13.47 6.68 -0.29
N ALA A 67 -13.84 7.62 0.56
CA ALA A 67 -15.23 7.89 0.88
C ALA A 67 -15.74 9.02 -0.02
N SER A 68 -16.86 8.80 -0.72
CA SER A 68 -17.51 9.79 -1.59
C SER A 68 -19.01 9.78 -1.42
N ASN A 69 -19.69 10.87 -1.72
CA ASN A 69 -21.15 10.90 -1.78
C ASN A 69 -21.63 10.38 -3.14
N ASP A 70 -22.68 9.56 -3.15
CA ASP A 70 -23.43 9.23 -4.36
C ASP A 70 -24.37 10.38 -4.79
N ALA A 71 -25.14 10.15 -5.85
CA ALA A 71 -26.12 11.11 -6.37
C ALA A 71 -27.21 11.51 -5.36
N TRP A 72 -27.44 10.71 -4.32
CA TRP A 72 -28.45 10.91 -3.29
C TRP A 72 -27.85 11.34 -1.95
N ARG A 73 -26.56 11.72 -1.91
CA ARG A 73 -25.80 12.06 -0.69
C ARG A 73 -25.63 10.88 0.29
N GLY A 74 -25.78 9.65 -0.20
CA GLY A 74 -25.36 8.45 0.51
C GLY A 74 -23.84 8.31 0.48
N LEU A 75 -23.25 7.81 1.57
CA LEU A 75 -21.80 7.57 1.65
C LEU A 75 -21.42 6.26 0.94
N VAL A 76 -20.53 6.35 -0.05
CA VAL A 76 -19.97 5.21 -0.78
C VAL A 76 -18.50 5.07 -0.42
N ALA A 77 -18.08 3.84 -0.16
CA ALA A 77 -16.70 3.48 0.12
C ALA A 77 -16.09 2.74 -1.08
N THR A 78 -15.09 3.36 -1.72
CA THR A 78 -14.40 2.79 -2.88
C THR A 78 -12.97 2.42 -2.50
N PRO A 79 -12.57 1.14 -2.58
CA PRO A 79 -11.18 0.76 -2.30
C PRO A 79 -10.25 1.38 -3.35
N LEU A 80 -9.17 2.01 -2.89
CA LEU A 80 -8.11 2.58 -3.73
C LEU A 80 -6.90 1.65 -3.86
N SER A 81 -6.85 0.58 -3.06
CA SER A 81 -5.79 -0.42 -3.10
C SER A 81 -6.35 -1.84 -3.03
N THR A 82 -5.53 -2.80 -3.44
CA THR A 82 -5.78 -4.23 -3.25
C THR A 82 -4.76 -4.77 -2.26
N ASP A 83 -5.21 -5.59 -1.32
CA ASP A 83 -4.33 -6.13 -0.29
C ASP A 83 -3.31 -7.10 -0.90
N HIS A 84 -2.05 -6.93 -0.52
CA HIS A 84 -1.00 -7.91 -0.80
C HIS A 84 -0.94 -8.92 0.35
N ASN A 85 -1.93 -9.81 0.38
CA ASN A 85 -2.10 -10.82 1.42
C ASN A 85 -2.11 -12.24 0.82
N ALA A 86 -1.46 -13.19 1.49
CA ALA A 86 -1.29 -14.57 1.05
C ALA A 86 -2.62 -15.34 0.96
N LYS A 87 -3.72 -14.85 1.54
CA LYS A 87 -5.05 -15.44 1.34
C LYS A 87 -5.61 -15.22 -0.06
N HIS A 88 -5.07 -14.26 -0.81
CA HIS A 88 -5.51 -14.00 -2.18
C HIS A 88 -4.81 -14.91 -3.17
N VAL A 89 -5.60 -15.63 -3.98
CA VAL A 89 -5.11 -16.56 -5.01
C VAL A 89 -4.14 -15.87 -5.99
N SER A 90 -4.37 -14.60 -6.34
CA SER A 90 -3.45 -13.84 -7.19
C SER A 90 -2.04 -13.74 -6.60
N GLU A 91 -1.92 -13.51 -5.29
CA GLU A 91 -0.62 -13.45 -4.62
C GLU A 91 -0.04 -14.86 -4.40
N GLN A 92 -0.86 -15.88 -4.16
CA GLN A 92 -0.40 -17.28 -4.09
C GLN A 92 0.24 -17.73 -5.41
N ASN A 93 -0.42 -17.42 -6.53
CA ASN A 93 0.08 -17.73 -7.86
C ASN A 93 1.39 -16.98 -8.14
N ARG A 94 1.43 -15.67 -7.85
CA ARG A 94 2.63 -14.85 -8.01
C ARG A 94 3.81 -15.38 -7.20
N LEU A 95 3.58 -15.80 -5.96
CA LEU A 95 4.61 -16.36 -5.10
C LEU A 95 5.09 -17.73 -5.62
N THR A 96 4.17 -18.61 -5.99
CA THR A 96 4.52 -19.93 -6.53
C THR A 96 5.32 -19.84 -7.83
N GLU A 97 4.93 -18.93 -8.74
CA GLU A 97 5.63 -18.69 -10.01
C GLU A 97 7.06 -18.17 -9.81
N LYS A 98 7.26 -17.27 -8.84
CA LYS A 98 8.59 -16.72 -8.52
C LYS A 98 9.49 -17.70 -7.77
N HIS A 99 8.91 -18.71 -7.14
CA HIS A 99 9.62 -19.66 -6.28
C HIS A 99 9.31 -21.13 -6.68
N PRO A 100 9.58 -21.54 -7.94
CA PRO A 100 9.09 -22.81 -8.50
C PRO A 100 9.67 -24.07 -7.85
N ASN A 101 10.81 -23.96 -7.17
CA ASN A 101 11.49 -25.09 -6.53
C ASN A 101 11.38 -25.07 -5.00
N GLU A 102 10.65 -24.12 -4.44
CA GLU A 102 10.44 -24.06 -3.00
C GLU A 102 9.16 -24.79 -2.64
N THR A 103 9.24 -25.68 -1.64
CA THR A 103 8.03 -26.22 -1.03
C THR A 103 7.45 -25.22 -0.04
N ASP A 104 6.15 -25.36 0.23
CA ASP A 104 5.46 -24.62 1.30
C ASP A 104 5.58 -23.10 1.18
N VAL A 105 5.64 -22.58 -0.06
CA VAL A 105 5.72 -21.14 -0.34
C VAL A 105 4.55 -20.41 0.32
N VAL A 106 3.35 -20.97 0.23
CA VAL A 106 2.17 -20.54 0.97
C VAL A 106 1.59 -21.71 1.75
N VAL A 107 1.37 -21.51 3.04
CA VAL A 107 0.75 -22.50 3.94
C VAL A 107 -0.56 -21.93 4.46
N CYS A 108 -1.67 -22.60 4.14
CA CYS A 108 -3.00 -22.23 4.59
C CYS A 108 -3.46 -23.11 5.76
N ARG A 109 -3.84 -22.49 6.88
CA ARG A 109 -4.47 -23.17 8.02
C ARG A 109 -6.01 -23.10 7.96
N SER A 110 -6.53 -22.10 7.25
CA SER A 110 -7.95 -21.92 6.93
C SER A 110 -8.06 -21.03 5.67
N PRO A 111 -9.25 -20.89 5.05
CA PRO A 111 -9.44 -20.03 3.89
C PRO A 111 -9.04 -18.56 4.12
N GLU A 112 -9.20 -18.06 5.34
CA GLU A 112 -8.84 -16.68 5.72
C GLU A 112 -7.41 -16.55 6.29
N SER A 113 -6.69 -17.67 6.41
CA SER A 113 -5.42 -17.73 7.12
C SER A 113 -4.36 -18.52 6.34
N CYS A 114 -3.90 -17.89 5.27
CA CYS A 114 -2.74 -18.32 4.48
C CYS A 114 -1.53 -17.42 4.81
N ARG A 115 -0.35 -18.03 4.91
CA ARG A 115 0.90 -17.36 5.26
C ARG A 115 2.05 -17.78 4.35
N VAL A 116 2.89 -16.83 3.97
CA VAL A 116 4.17 -17.07 3.30
C VAL A 116 5.08 -17.87 4.23
N LYS A 117 5.51 -19.06 3.78
CA LYS A 117 6.29 -20.03 4.56
C LYS A 117 5.69 -20.38 5.93
N GLY A 118 4.39 -20.17 6.12
CA GLY A 118 3.72 -20.35 7.40
C GLY A 118 3.94 -19.25 8.45
N ILE A 119 4.60 -18.14 8.11
CA ILE A 119 5.01 -17.07 9.04
C ILE A 119 4.17 -15.80 8.87
N LEU A 120 4.30 -15.10 7.74
CA LEU A 120 3.68 -13.79 7.49
C LEU A 120 2.47 -13.90 6.56
N GLN A 121 1.40 -13.16 6.83
CA GLN A 121 0.27 -13.06 5.90
C GLN A 121 0.50 -12.01 4.79
N PRO A 122 1.09 -10.84 5.06
CA PRO A 122 1.49 -9.91 4.00
C PRO A 122 2.51 -10.54 3.06
N THR A 123 2.41 -10.24 1.77
CA THR A 123 3.25 -10.85 0.70
C THR A 123 4.24 -9.87 0.08
N ARG A 124 4.26 -8.62 0.57
CA ARG A 124 5.10 -7.52 0.12
C ARG A 124 5.48 -6.62 1.28
#